data_AF-A0A4Q3KS14-F1
#
_entry.id   AF-A0A4Q3KS14-F1
#
_cell.length_a   1.000
_cell.length_b   1.000
_cell.length_c   1.000
_cell.angle_alpha   90.00
_cell.angle_beta   90.00
_cell.angle_gamma   90.00
#
_symmetry.space_group_name_H-M   'P 1'
#
loop_
_entity.id
_entity.type
_entity.pdbx_description
1 polymer ?
#
loop_
_entity_poly.entity_id
_entity_poly.type
_entity_poly.pdbx_seq_one_letter_code
_entity_poly.pdbx_strand_id
1 'polypeptide(L)'
;MDRRSLIKNAGIAGVLAAGVAPAVHAQAAVRWRLASSFPKSLDTIYGSADVFSKAVKEMSGGKFEISVHAAGELMPPFGVVDGVQNGTVEMAHTAPYYFFGKNEAFAIGGAIPFGMNSRQLTAWMV
;
A
#
# COMPACT_ATOMS: atom_id res chain seq x y z
N MET A 1 -23.75 -65.01 -15.85
CA MET A 1 -23.35 -63.58 -15.68
C MET A 1 -23.29 -63.29 -14.20
N ASP A 2 -22.09 -63.00 -13.73
CA ASP A 2 -21.69 -63.09 -12.33
C ASP A 2 -21.95 -61.76 -11.60
N ARG A 3 -22.91 -61.76 -10.66
CA ARG A 3 -23.30 -60.58 -9.85
C ARG A 3 -22.13 -60.04 -9.01
N ARG A 4 -21.07 -60.84 -8.82
CA ARG A 4 -19.86 -60.45 -8.10
C ARG A 4 -18.87 -59.63 -8.93
N SER A 5 -19.03 -59.55 -10.25
CA SER A 5 -18.16 -58.74 -11.11
C SER A 5 -18.46 -57.24 -11.05
N LEU A 6 -19.68 -56.85 -10.66
CA LEU A 6 -20.10 -55.44 -10.55
C LEU A 6 -19.46 -54.72 -9.34
N ILE A 7 -19.10 -55.45 -8.27
CA ILE A 7 -18.47 -54.88 -7.08
C ILE A 7 -16.95 -54.69 -7.27
N LYS A 8 -16.30 -55.52 -8.10
CA LYS A 8 -14.86 -55.39 -8.38
C LYS A 8 -14.51 -54.16 -9.21
N ASN A 9 -15.46 -53.60 -9.97
CA ASN A 9 -15.25 -52.43 -10.81
C ASN A 9 -15.83 -51.12 -10.23
N ALA A 10 -16.52 -51.18 -9.08
CA ALA A 10 -17.12 -50.01 -8.44
C ALA A 10 -16.11 -49.13 -7.68
N GLY A 11 -14.89 -49.63 -7.43
CA GLY A 11 -13.86 -48.91 -6.68
C GLY A 11 -13.05 -47.86 -7.47
N ILE A 12 -13.23 -47.77 -8.79
CA ILE A 12 -12.37 -46.93 -9.67
C ILE A 12 -13.17 -45.83 -10.41
N ALA A 13 -14.47 -45.69 -10.14
CA ALA A 13 -15.32 -44.66 -10.77
C ALA A 13 -15.61 -43.45 -9.84
N GLY A 14 -14.82 -43.24 -8.78
CA GLY A 14 -15.14 -42.30 -7.70
C GLY A 14 -14.27 -41.04 -7.56
N VAL A 15 -13.21 -40.85 -8.36
CA VAL A 15 -12.21 -39.78 -8.07
C VAL A 15 -11.96 -38.80 -9.22
N LEU A 16 -12.56 -38.97 -10.40
CA LEU A 16 -12.29 -38.06 -11.54
C LEU A 16 -13.21 -36.84 -11.65
N ALA A 17 -13.99 -36.53 -10.62
CA ALA A 17 -14.57 -35.21 -10.45
C ALA A 17 -13.64 -34.31 -9.60
N ALA A 18 -12.33 -34.30 -9.91
CA ALA A 18 -11.51 -33.14 -9.63
C ALA A 18 -12.00 -32.05 -10.60
N GLY A 19 -13.13 -31.43 -10.25
CA GLY A 19 -13.58 -30.23 -10.90
C GLY A 19 -12.39 -29.29 -10.97
N VAL A 20 -12.16 -28.73 -12.16
CA VAL A 20 -11.35 -27.54 -12.33
C VAL A 20 -12.00 -26.47 -11.46
N ALA A 21 -11.67 -26.47 -10.18
CA ALA A 21 -11.94 -25.35 -9.31
C ALA A 21 -11.24 -24.19 -10.01
N PRO A 22 -11.95 -23.10 -10.34
CA PRO A 22 -11.29 -21.95 -10.92
C PRO A 22 -10.11 -21.63 -10.02
N ALA A 23 -8.92 -21.50 -10.60
CA ALA A 23 -7.76 -21.06 -9.86
C ALA A 23 -8.15 -19.72 -9.25
N VAL A 24 -8.51 -19.72 -7.98
CA VAL A 24 -8.77 -18.49 -7.25
C VAL A 24 -7.40 -17.85 -7.16
N HIS A 25 -7.12 -16.93 -8.09
CA HIS A 25 -5.95 -16.09 -8.03
C HIS A 25 -6.10 -15.25 -6.75
N ALA A 26 -5.60 -15.79 -5.64
CA ALA A 26 -5.55 -15.06 -4.39
C ALA A 26 -4.70 -13.83 -4.66
N GLN A 27 -5.33 -12.66 -4.57
CA GLN A 27 -4.64 -11.38 -4.70
C GLN A 27 -3.41 -11.39 -3.77
N ALA A 28 -2.22 -11.17 -4.34
CA ALA A 28 -0.97 -11.24 -3.59
C ALA A 28 -1.00 -10.23 -2.43
N ALA A 29 -0.46 -10.65 -1.28
CA ALA A 29 -0.29 -9.75 -0.16
C ALA A 29 0.77 -8.69 -0.51
N VAL A 30 0.41 -7.42 -0.33
CA VAL A 30 1.30 -6.27 -0.51
C VAL A 30 1.69 -5.75 0.88
N ARG A 31 3.00 -5.62 1.10
CA ARG A 31 3.58 -5.10 2.34
C ARG A 31 4.52 -3.96 2.00
N TRP A 32 4.13 -2.73 2.33
CA TRP A 32 4.92 -1.53 2.06
C TRP A 32 5.40 -0.88 3.35
N ARG A 33 6.48 -0.12 3.25
CA ARG A 33 7.03 0.74 4.28
C ARG A 33 6.86 2.19 3.84
N LEU A 34 6.30 2.98 4.73
CA LEU A 34 6.11 4.42 4.57
C LEU A 34 7.06 5.14 5.51
N ALA A 35 7.99 5.91 4.95
CA ALA A 35 8.87 6.80 5.71
C ALA A 35 8.24 8.19 5.83
N SER A 36 7.99 8.64 7.05
CA SER A 36 7.41 9.96 7.33
C SER A 36 8.50 11.00 7.59
N SER A 37 8.35 12.21 7.07
CA SER A 37 9.18 13.37 7.44
C SER A 37 8.81 13.96 8.80
N PHE A 38 7.77 13.45 9.47
CA PHE A 38 7.20 14.05 10.67
C PHE A 38 7.43 13.18 11.91
N PRO A 39 7.71 13.78 13.09
CA PRO A 39 7.80 13.04 14.35
C PRO A 39 6.41 12.63 14.85
N LYS A 40 6.35 11.57 15.67
CA LYS A 40 5.09 11.08 16.27
C LYS A 40 4.37 12.12 17.13
N SER A 41 5.10 13.11 17.65
CA SER A 41 4.53 14.21 18.45
C SER A 41 3.67 15.18 17.63
N LEU A 42 3.82 15.23 16.30
CA LEU A 42 2.91 15.97 15.42
C LEU A 42 1.76 15.05 15.00
N ASP A 43 0.94 14.68 15.97
CA ASP A 43 -0.15 13.71 15.87
C ASP A 43 -1.10 13.97 14.69
N THR A 44 -1.46 15.23 14.42
CA THR A 44 -2.35 15.59 13.31
C THR A 44 -1.74 15.34 11.94
N ILE A 45 -0.44 15.62 11.78
CA ILE A 45 0.27 15.43 10.51
C ILE A 45 0.71 13.97 10.42
N TYR A 46 1.56 13.50 11.33
CA TYR A 46 2.04 12.12 11.34
C TYR A 46 0.88 11.11 11.38
N GLY A 47 -0.12 11.32 12.23
CA GLY A 47 -1.26 10.42 12.39
C GLY A 47 -2.15 10.33 11.15
N SER A 48 -2.08 11.28 10.21
CA SER A 48 -2.75 11.12 8.91
C SER A 48 -2.22 9.92 8.13
N ALA A 49 -0.93 9.58 8.26
CA ALA A 49 -0.36 8.39 7.66
C ALA A 49 -0.87 7.09 8.31
N ASP A 50 -1.12 7.12 9.63
CA ASP A 50 -1.74 5.99 10.34
C ASP A 50 -3.20 5.78 9.90
N VAL A 51 -3.96 6.87 9.74
CA VAL A 51 -5.33 6.85 9.19
C VAL A 51 -5.32 6.26 7.78
N PHE A 52 -4.41 6.72 6.92
CA PHE A 52 -4.24 6.20 5.56
C PHE A 52 -3.91 4.69 5.56
N SER A 53 -2.91 4.28 6.35
CA SER A 53 -2.51 2.86 6.45
C SER A 53 -3.67 1.97 6.90
N LYS A 54 -4.42 2.40 7.91
CA LYS A 54 -5.61 1.70 8.41
C LYS A 54 -6.68 1.57 7.32
N ALA A 55 -7.00 2.65 6.62
CA ALA A 55 -7.99 2.64 5.55
C ALA A 55 -7.60 1.68 4.41
N VAL A 56 -6.33 1.69 3.98
CA VAL A 56 -5.81 0.77 2.96
C VAL A 56 -5.93 -0.68 3.42
N LYS A 57 -5.60 -0.97 4.68
CA LYS A 57 -5.73 -2.32 5.24
C LYS A 57 -7.19 -2.77 5.26
N GLU A 58 -8.12 -1.91 5.70
CA GLU A 58 -9.55 -2.22 5.76
C GLU A 58 -10.14 -2.45 4.37
N MET A 59 -9.88 -1.55 3.43
CA MET A 59 -10.41 -1.62 2.05
C MET A 59 -9.85 -2.82 1.27
N SER A 60 -8.65 -3.30 1.62
CA SER A 60 -8.02 -4.46 0.98
C SER A 60 -8.32 -5.79 1.68
N GLY A 61 -9.11 -5.79 2.76
CA GLY A 61 -9.35 -7.00 3.57
C GLY A 61 -8.06 -7.56 4.19
N GLY A 62 -7.11 -6.69 4.54
CA GLY A 62 -5.82 -7.06 5.14
C GLY A 62 -4.72 -7.47 4.15
N LYS A 63 -5.02 -7.50 2.85
CA LYS A 63 -4.05 -7.92 1.83
C LYS A 63 -3.00 -6.86 1.55
N PHE A 64 -3.32 -5.59 1.74
CA PHE A 64 -2.36 -4.48 1.64
C PHE A 64 -2.12 -3.90 3.04
N GLU A 65 -0.91 -4.09 3.56
CA GLU A 65 -0.49 -3.46 4.81
C GLU A 65 0.67 -2.49 4.59
N ILE A 66 0.60 -1.35 5.27
CA ILE A 66 1.61 -0.29 5.23
C ILE A 66 2.14 -0.09 6.64
N SER A 67 3.43 -0.35 6.85
CA SER A 67 4.11 0.01 8.10
C SER A 67 4.53 1.48 8.05
N VAL A 68 4.08 2.27 9.02
CA VAL A 68 4.35 3.71 9.11
C VAL A 68 5.52 3.93 10.07
N HIS A 69 6.56 4.60 9.58
CA HIS A 69 7.78 4.88 10.33
C HIS A 69 7.97 6.39 10.46
N ALA A 70 8.24 6.85 11.68
CA ALA A 70 8.40 8.27 11.98
C ALA A 70 9.71 8.85 11.45
N ALA A 71 9.79 10.18 11.46
CA ALA A 71 11.00 10.94 11.16
C ALA A 71 12.24 10.33 11.84
N GLY A 72 13.22 9.93 11.03
CA GLY A 72 14.50 9.38 11.53
C GLY A 72 14.52 7.87 11.80
N GLU A 73 13.38 7.16 11.79
CA GLU A 73 13.36 5.71 12.08
C GLU A 73 13.98 4.89 10.94
N LEU A 74 13.71 5.25 9.67
CA LEU A 74 14.28 4.58 8.50
C LEU A 74 15.38 5.39 7.80
N MET A 75 15.28 6.72 7.84
CA MET A 75 16.20 7.66 7.19
C MET A 75 15.97 9.08 7.71
N PRO A 76 16.90 10.02 7.45
CA PRO A 76 16.70 11.42 7.80
C PRO A 76 15.39 11.99 7.21
N PRO A 77 14.70 12.90 7.91
CA PRO A 77 13.37 13.38 7.50
C PRO A 77 13.31 14.02 6.10
N PHE A 78 14.41 14.64 5.66
CA PHE A 78 14.53 15.25 4.32
C PHE A 78 15.18 14.31 3.29
N GLY A 79 15.42 13.04 3.64
CA GLY A 79 15.93 12.01 2.73
C GLY A 79 14.83 11.08 2.18
N VAL A 80 13.56 11.27 2.56
CA VAL A 80 12.48 10.33 2.23
C VAL A 80 12.16 10.25 0.73
N VAL A 81 12.29 11.36 -0.01
CA VAL A 81 12.13 11.36 -1.47
C VAL A 81 13.25 10.58 -2.16
N ASP A 82 14.49 10.70 -1.67
CA ASP A 82 15.61 9.89 -2.16
C ASP A 82 15.39 8.40 -1.86
N GLY A 83 14.83 8.10 -0.68
CA GLY A 83 14.47 6.74 -0.30
C GLY A 83 13.48 6.11 -1.28
N VAL A 84 12.41 6.83 -1.64
CA VAL A 84 11.45 6.36 -2.66
C VAL A 84 12.09 6.26 -4.04
N GLN A 85 12.84 7.28 -4.45
CA GLN A 85 13.49 7.32 -5.77
C GLN A 85 14.46 6.13 -5.97
N ASN A 86 15.16 5.73 -4.91
CA ASN A 86 16.10 4.61 -4.93
C ASN A 86 15.44 3.26 -4.59
N GLY A 87 14.14 3.22 -4.34
CA GLY A 87 13.41 2.00 -3.99
C GLY A 87 13.77 1.40 -2.63
N THR A 88 14.32 2.19 -1.70
CA THR A 88 14.64 1.70 -0.34
C THR A 88 13.41 1.57 0.54
N VAL A 89 12.40 2.41 0.27
CA VAL A 89 11.04 2.37 0.81
C VAL A 89 10.04 2.53 -0.33
N GLU A 90 8.86 1.95 -0.18
CA GLU A 90 7.84 1.95 -1.23
C GLU A 90 7.02 3.25 -1.24
N MET A 91 6.99 3.99 -0.12
CA MET A 91 6.26 5.24 0.02
C MET A 91 6.93 6.24 0.96
N ALA A 92 6.59 7.51 0.79
CA ALA A 92 6.91 8.58 1.73
C ALA A 92 5.67 9.41 2.08
N HIS A 93 5.62 9.90 3.31
CA HIS A 93 4.67 10.92 3.76
C HIS A 93 5.45 12.18 4.13
N THR A 94 5.26 13.26 3.36
CA THR A 94 6.11 14.46 3.45
C THR A 94 5.39 15.69 2.91
N ALA A 95 6.00 16.86 3.10
CA ALA A 95 5.57 18.11 2.47
C ALA A 95 6.45 18.36 1.23
N PRO A 96 5.88 18.42 0.01
CA PRO A 96 6.67 18.55 -1.21
C PRO A 96 7.62 19.76 -1.22
N TYR A 97 7.21 20.90 -0.64
CA TYR A 97 8.05 22.10 -0.59
C TYR A 97 9.37 21.94 0.19
N TYR A 98 9.54 20.89 1.02
CA TYR A 98 10.84 20.59 1.64
C TYR A 98 11.93 20.28 0.61
N PHE A 99 11.55 19.86 -0.59
CA PHE A 99 12.45 19.46 -1.67
C PHE A 99 12.62 20.53 -2.75
N PHE A 100 12.21 21.78 -2.48
CA PHE A 100 12.41 22.92 -3.38
C PHE A 100 13.89 23.04 -3.82
N GLY A 101 14.83 22.85 -2.90
CA GLY A 101 16.27 22.90 -3.21
C GLY A 101 16.78 21.77 -4.11
N LYS A 102 16.01 20.67 -4.26
CA LYS A 102 16.29 19.58 -5.20
C LYS A 102 15.68 19.89 -6.57
N ASN A 103 14.42 20.34 -6.59
CA ASN A 103 13.74 20.83 -7.78
C ASN A 103 12.60 21.76 -7.36
N GLU A 104 12.59 22.99 -7.87
CA GLU A 104 11.57 23.99 -7.54
C GLU A 104 10.14 23.54 -7.83
N ALA A 105 9.95 22.66 -8.82
CA ALA A 105 8.65 22.10 -9.18
C ALA A 105 7.98 21.34 -8.02
N PHE A 106 8.75 20.82 -7.05
CA PHE A 106 8.16 20.19 -5.86
C PHE A 106 7.30 21.15 -5.04
N ALA A 107 7.63 22.44 -5.01
CA ALA A 107 6.87 23.40 -4.20
C ALA A 107 5.42 23.55 -4.65
N ILE A 108 5.15 23.32 -5.95
CA ILE A 108 3.82 23.43 -6.56
C ILE A 108 2.82 22.45 -5.95
N GLY A 109 3.25 21.22 -5.64
CA GLY A 109 2.42 20.20 -5.00
C GLY A 109 2.27 20.37 -3.48
N GLY A 110 2.93 21.38 -2.89
CA GLY A 110 2.86 21.70 -1.47
C GLY A 110 2.16 23.03 -1.23
N ALA A 111 2.96 24.07 -1.00
CA ALA A 111 2.49 25.42 -0.74
C ALA A 111 3.52 26.43 -1.26
N ILE A 112 3.02 27.47 -1.93
CA ILE A 112 3.80 28.61 -2.40
C ILE A 112 3.20 29.91 -1.86
N PRO A 113 4.00 30.95 -1.60
CA PRO A 113 3.47 32.26 -1.21
C PRO A 113 2.43 32.78 -2.21
N PHE A 114 1.31 33.30 -1.71
CA PHE A 114 0.17 33.75 -2.53
C PHE A 114 -0.45 32.67 -3.42
N GLY A 115 -0.19 31.39 -3.11
CA GLY A 115 -0.77 30.25 -3.80
C GLY A 115 -2.22 30.00 -3.41
N MET A 116 -2.67 28.80 -3.77
CA MET A 116 -4.02 28.33 -3.52
C MET A 116 -4.30 28.10 -2.03
N ASN A 117 -5.55 28.33 -1.63
CA ASN A 117 -6.07 27.79 -0.38
C ASN A 117 -6.36 26.28 -0.49
N SER A 118 -6.69 25.65 0.64
CA SER A 118 -6.95 24.21 0.70
C SER A 118 -8.01 23.73 -0.31
N ARG A 119 -9.12 24.46 -0.49
CA ARG A 119 -10.19 24.06 -1.42
C ARG A 119 -9.72 24.09 -2.88
N GLN A 120 -8.95 25.11 -3.23
CA GLN A 120 -8.40 25.27 -4.58
C GLN A 120 -7.35 24.19 -4.87
N LEU A 121 -6.48 23.89 -3.91
CA LEU A 121 -5.47 22.83 -4.05
C LEU A 121 -6.13 21.44 -4.16
N THR A 122 -7.18 21.16 -3.38
CA THR A 122 -7.97 19.93 -3.53
C THR A 122 -8.59 19.80 -4.92
N ALA A 123 -9.17 20.88 -5.46
CA ALA A 123 -9.79 20.86 -6.79
C ALA A 123 -8.81 20.72 -7.96
N TRP A 124 -7.52 20.99 -7.74
CA TRP A 124 -6.50 20.66 -8.73
C TRP A 124 -6.10 19.17 -8.62
N MET A 125 -5.86 18.66 -7.41
CA MET A 125 -5.32 17.31 -7.24
C MET A 125 -6.33 16.18 -7.45
N VAL A 126 -7.63 16.44 -7.29
CA VAL A 126 -8.74 15.47 -7.33
C VAL A 126 -9.80 15.93 -8.31
#